data_AF-A0A967TXD8-F1
#
_entry.id   AF-A0A967TXD8-F1
#
_cell.length_a   1.000
_cell.length_b   1.000
_cell.length_c   1.000
_cell.angle_alpha   90.00
_cell.angle_beta   90.00
_cell.angle_gamma   90.00
#
_symmetry.space_group_name_H-M   'P 1'
#
loop_
_entity.id
_entity.type
_entity.pdbx_description
1 polymer ?
#
loop_
_entity_poly.entity_id
_entity_poly.type
_entity_poly.pdbx_seq_one_letter_code
_entity_poly.pdbx_strand_id
1 'polypeptide(L)' 'MRYRANIGDDRVNHLIGQCLRSKANAEWIYDLLVSKNLRKVDLITGSVHLSPEEHAEFVARFSAEVEPTIWESSFRKQ' A
#
# COMPACT_ATOMS: atom_id res chain seq x y z
N MET A 1 27.03 -0.77 9.92
CA MET A 1 25.63 -0.37 10.21
C MET A 1 24.75 -1.59 10.07
N ARG A 2 24.01 -1.96 11.12
CA ARG A 2 23.11 -3.12 11.10
C ARG A 2 21.87 -2.77 10.27
N TYR A 3 21.85 -3.15 9.00
CA TYR A 3 20.62 -3.28 8.24
C TYR A 3 19.86 -4.47 8.82
N ARG A 4 19.14 -4.25 9.93
CA ARG A 4 17.95 -5.04 10.21
C ARG A 4 16.96 -4.60 9.13
N ALA A 5 17.00 -5.26 7.98
CA ALA A 5 15.89 -5.23 7.05
C ALA A 5 14.71 -5.80 7.84
N ASN A 6 13.92 -4.89 8.42
CA ASN A 6 12.67 -5.22 9.08
C ASN A 6 11.83 -5.86 7.99
N ILE A 7 11.61 -7.16 8.09
CA ILE A 7 10.79 -7.92 7.12
C ILE A 7 9.42 -7.24 6.93
N GLY A 8 8.94 -6.48 7.93
CA GLY A 8 7.73 -5.68 7.80
C GLY A 8 7.84 -4.40 6.98
N ASP A 9 8.97 -3.70 7.05
CA ASP A 9 9.25 -2.53 6.19
C ASP A 9 9.35 -2.96 4.72
N ASP A 10 9.86 -4.17 4.47
CA ASP A 10 9.90 -4.76 3.11
C ASP A 10 8.50 -5.02 2.54
N ARG A 11 7.55 -5.50 3.36
CA ARG A 11 6.16 -5.74 2.93
C ARG A 11 5.40 -4.46 2.62
N VAL A 12 5.52 -3.45 3.49
CA VAL A 12 4.88 -2.15 3.28
C VAL A 12 5.46 -1.48 2.03
N ASN A 13 6.79 -1.43 1.90
CA ASN A 13 7.46 -0.93 0.70
C ASN A 13 7.05 -1.69 -0.57
N HIS A 14 6.91 -3.01 -0.49
CA HIS A 14 6.43 -3.82 -1.60
C HIS A 14 5.02 -3.42 -2.03
N LEU A 15 4.09 -3.27 -1.08
CA LEU A 15 2.71 -2.86 -1.36
C LEU A 15 2.64 -1.45 -1.93
N ILE A 16 3.34 -0.48 -1.34
CA ILE A 16 3.43 0.88 -1.86
C ILE A 16 3.99 0.87 -3.29
N GLY A 17 5.03 0.08 -3.55
CA GLY A 17 5.58 -0.10 -4.90
C GLY A 17 4.58 -0.67 -5.90
N GLN A 18 3.72 -1.62 -5.50
CA GLN A 18 2.64 -2.13 -6.36
C GLN A 18 1.60 -1.05 -6.67
N CYS A 19 1.24 -0.25 -5.67
CA CYS A 19 0.30 0.84 -5.83
C CYS A 19 0.83 1.92 -6.80
N LEU A 20 2.10 2.30 -6.68
CA LEU A 20 2.73 3.28 -7.57
C LEU A 20 2.86 2.78 -9.01
N ARG A 21 2.99 1.46 -9.22
CA ARG A 21 3.10 0.87 -10.57
C ARG A 21 1.77 0.79 -11.32
N SER A 22 0.64 0.68 -10.62
CA SER A 22 -0.67 0.51 -11.26
C SER A 22 -1.79 1.09 -10.41
N LYS A 23 -2.57 2.00 -11.02
CA LYS A 23 -3.76 2.59 -10.39
C LYS A 23 -4.79 1.57 -9.96
N ALA A 24 -5.08 0.58 -10.80
CA ALA A 24 -6.03 -0.47 -10.46
C ALA A 24 -5.58 -1.29 -9.24
N ASN A 25 -4.27 -1.54 -9.10
CA ASN A 25 -3.74 -2.23 -7.93
C ASN A 25 -3.82 -1.33 -6.69
N ALA A 26 -3.52 -0.04 -6.80
CA ALA A 26 -3.63 0.90 -5.70
C ALA A 26 -5.07 1.00 -5.17
N GLU A 27 -6.05 1.16 -6.06
CA GLU A 27 -7.47 1.24 -5.69
C GLU A 27 -7.95 -0.06 -5.04
N TRP A 28 -7.55 -1.21 -5.57
CA TRP A 28 -7.91 -2.51 -5.01
C TRP A 28 -7.27 -2.77 -3.65
N ILE A 29 -5.97 -2.48 -3.49
CA ILE A 29 -5.26 -2.62 -2.21
C ILE A 29 -5.86 -1.65 -1.17
N TYR A 30 -6.20 -0.43 -1.58
CA TYR A 30 -6.87 0.54 -0.70
C TYR A 30 -8.25 0.07 -0.25
N ASP A 31 -9.09 -0.46 -1.15
CA ASP A 31 -10.39 -1.03 -0.78
C ASP A 31 -10.24 -2.13 0.27
N LEU A 32 -9.29 -3.04 0.08
CA LEU A 32 -9.08 -4.15 1.01
C LEU A 32 -8.48 -3.70 2.34
N LEU A 33 -7.36 -2.98 2.31
CA LEU A 33 -6.61 -2.65 3.51
C LEU A 33 -7.22 -1.44 4.24
N VAL A 34 -7.67 -0.41 3.54
CA VAL A 34 -8.18 0.82 4.17
C VAL A 34 -9.69 0.77 4.35
N SER A 35 -10.45 0.55 3.28
CA SER A 35 -11.92 0.62 3.33
C SER A 35 -12.53 -0.54 4.13
N LYS A 36 -12.08 -1.78 3.85
CA LYS A 36 -12.53 -2.98 4.54
C LYS A 36 -11.73 -3.30 5.80
N ASN A 37 -10.67 -2.52 6.08
CA ASN A 37 -9.79 -2.70 7.23
C ASN A 37 -9.23 -4.13 7.35
N LEU A 38 -9.01 -4.79 6.21
CA LEU A 38 -8.39 -6.10 6.19
C LEU A 38 -6.90 -5.97 6.44
N ARG A 39 -6.33 -6.98 7.07
CA ARG A 39 -4.88 -7.08 7.33
C ARG A 39 -4.17 -8.06 6.41
N LYS A 40 -4.92 -8.60 5.45
CA LYS A 40 -4.45 -9.57 4.48
C LYS A 40 -4.78 -9.05 3.09
N VAL A 41 -3.81 -9.14 2.20
CA VAL A 41 -4.02 -8.93 0.77
C VAL A 41 -3.38 -10.09 -0.01
N ASP A 42 -4.15 -10.67 -0.92
CA ASP A 42 -3.69 -11.79 -1.75
C ASP A 42 -3.17 -11.26 -3.08
N LEU A 43 -1.87 -11.00 -3.16
CA LEU A 43 -1.25 -10.59 -4.42
C LEU A 43 -0.97 -11.80 -5.30
N ILE A 44 -0.79 -11.57 -6.61
CA ILE A 44 -0.35 -12.59 -7.57
C ILE A 44 1.01 -13.20 -7.15
N THR A 45 1.87 -12.40 -6.50
CA THR A 45 3.16 -12.81 -5.98
C THR A 45 3.08 -13.58 -4.65
N GLY A 46 1.90 -13.62 -4.03
CA GLY A 46 1.64 -14.30 -2.76
C GLY A 46 0.79 -13.46 -1.80
N SER A 47 0.30 -14.13 -0.75
CA SER A 47 -0.48 -13.49 0.30
C SER A 47 0.42 -12.69 1.25
N VAL A 48 0.15 -11.39 1.39
CA VAL A 48 0.80 -10.53 2.38
C VAL A 48 -0.13 -10.38 3.57
N HIS A 49 0.38 -10.71 4.75
CA HIS A 49 -0.28 -10.43 6.03
C HIS A 49 0.47 -9.32 6.74
N LEU A 50 -0.25 -8.25 7.06
CA LEU A 50 0.28 -7.09 7.79
C LEU A 50 -0.10 -7.21 9.26
N SER A 51 0.85 -6.92 10.13
CA SER A 51 0.60 -6.64 11.53
C SER A 51 -0.12 -5.30 11.67
N PRO A 52 -0.77 -5.00 12.81
CA PRO A 52 -1.43 -3.72 13.03
C PRO A 52 -0.50 -2.51 12.85
N GLU A 53 0.76 -2.64 13.25
CA GLU A 53 1.78 -1.60 13.08
C GLU A 53 2.14 -1.38 11.61
N GLU A 54 2.36 -2.47 10.86
CA GLU A 54 2.64 -2.43 9.41
C GLU A 54 1.46 -1.87 8.62
N HIS A 55 0.23 -2.17 9.04
CA HIS A 55 -0.98 -1.64 8.44
C HIS A 55 -1.10 -0.13 8.64
N ALA A 56 -0.88 0.36 9.86
CA ALA A 56 -0.88 1.79 10.14
C ALA A 56 0.22 2.53 9.35
N GLU A 57 1.41 1.93 9.26
CA GLU A 57 2.51 2.46 8.45
C GLU A 57 2.15 2.49 6.96
N PHE A 58 1.55 1.43 6.44
CA PHE A 58 1.07 1.39 5.06
C PHE A 58 0.06 2.50 4.78
N VAL A 59 -0.94 2.71 5.65
CA VAL A 59 -1.93 3.78 5.47
C VAL A 59 -1.26 5.15 5.45
N ALA A 60 -0.37 5.42 6.40
CA ALA A 60 0.33 6.70 6.47
C ALA A 60 1.17 6.97 5.22
N ARG A 61 1.88 5.96 4.72
CA ARG A 61 2.71 6.06 3.51
C ARG A 61 1.88 6.09 2.23
N PHE A 62 0.79 5.33 2.17
CA PHE A 62 -0.12 5.34 1.04
C PHE A 62 -0.74 6.72 0.84
N SER A 63 -1.21 7.37 1.92
CA SER A 63 -1.73 8.73 1.86
C SER A 63 -0.68 9.78 1.48
N ALA A 64 0.58 9.57 1.87
CA ALA A 64 1.66 10.51 1.55
C ALA A 64 2.24 10.34 0.14
N GLU A 65 2.38 9.09 -0.34
CA GLU A 65 3.11 8.75 -1.56
C GLU A 65 2.21 8.35 -2.73
N VAL A 66 1.07 7.70 -2.45
CA VAL A 66 0.21 7.07 -3.48
C VAL A 66 -1.05 7.87 -3.77
N GLU A 67 -1.78 8.29 -2.73
CA GLU A 67 -2.99 9.12 -2.88
C GLU A 67 -2.77 10.35 -3.77
N PRO A 68 -1.74 11.19 -3.54
CA PRO A 68 -1.52 12.35 -4.40
C PRO A 68 -1.30 11.92 -5.86
N THR A 69 -0.47 10.92 -6.12
CA THR A 69 -0.13 10.51 -7.50
C THR A 69 -1.33 9.91 -8.26
N ILE A 70 -2.20 9.17 -7.57
CA ILE A 70 -3.31 8.43 -8.18
C ILE A 70 -4.58 9.28 -8.27
N TRP A 71 -4.84 10.16 -7.29
CA TRP A 71 -6.02 11.02 -7.23
C TRP A 71 -5.81 12.41 -7.85
N GLU A 72 -4.57 12.91 -8.01
CA GLU A 72 -4.31 14.08 -8.88
C GLU A 72 -4.73 13.82 -10.33
N SER A 73 -4.58 12.57 -10.80
CA SER A 73 -4.99 12.15 -12.15
C SER A 73 -6.51 12.09 -12.32
N SER A 74 -7.29 11.89 -11.25
CA SER A 74 -8.76 11.97 -11.28
C SER A 74 -9.27 13.40 -11.09
N PHE A 75 -8.53 14.27 -10.41
CA PHE A 75 -8.96 15.65 -10.13
C PHE A 75 -8.76 16.61 -11.33
N ARG A 76 -7.92 16.24 -12.32
CA ARG A 76 -7.77 17.00 -13.58
C ARG A 76 -8.60 16.41 -14.73
N LYS A 77 -9.92 16.30 -14.56
CA LYS A 77 -10.87 16.31 -15.69
C LYS A 77 -12.09 17.10 -15.26
N GLN A 78 -11.98 18.42 -15.40
CA GLN A 78 -13.12 19.33 -15.53
C GLN A 78 -13.44 19.46 -17.02
#